data_AF-A0A1M7CBY4-F1
#
_entry.id   AF-A0A1M7CBY4-F1
#
_cell.length_a   1.000
_cell.length_b   1.000
_cell.length_c   1.000
_cell.angle_alpha   90.00
_cell.angle_beta   90.00
_cell.angle_gamma   90.00
#
_symmetry.space_group_name_H-M   'P 1'
#
loop_
_entity.id
_entity.type
_entity.pdbx_description
1 polymer ?
#
loop_
_entity_poly.entity_id
_entity_poly.type
_entity_poly.pdbx_seq_one_letter_code
_entity_poly.pdbx_strand_id
1 'polypeptide(L)'
;MFLLSEKYKGIHPGIVLDRELKKRSIKQRPFALSLNEHPQTFNAIIKAKRNLPTSLALKIEKQLNFEEGDLVLLQAFFDIKKEKEKLSSQQNDVPTVRKILFWDINFDKIDWSKNYKMIIKRIFERGNEREKSEIINFYGHEKITKALNSNSTEPMKLHDRNGEIIL
;
A
#
# COMPACT_ATOMS: atom_id res chain seq x y z
N MET A 1 -15.83 -16.39 12.46
CA MET A 1 -15.55 -14.95 12.71
C MET A 1 -14.35 -14.61 11.85
N PHE A 2 -14.42 -13.59 10.98
CA PHE A 2 -13.26 -13.25 10.14
C PHE A 2 -12.28 -12.39 10.94
N LEU A 3 -11.00 -12.80 10.95
CA LEU A 3 -9.91 -12.07 11.61
C LEU A 3 -9.59 -10.77 10.85
N LEU A 4 -9.38 -9.69 11.59
CA LEU A 4 -8.96 -8.40 11.04
C LEU A 4 -7.56 -8.50 10.42
N SER A 5 -6.67 -9.26 11.07
CA SER A 5 -5.30 -9.51 10.61
C SER A 5 -5.24 -10.22 9.26
N GLU A 6 -6.15 -11.15 8.98
CA GLU A 6 -6.26 -11.81 7.68
C GLU A 6 -6.81 -10.84 6.62
N LYS A 7 -7.89 -10.12 6.95
CA LYS A 7 -8.60 -9.27 5.99
C LYS A 7 -7.83 -8.00 5.61
N TYR A 8 -7.09 -7.42 6.55
CA TYR A 8 -6.46 -6.10 6.38
C TYR A 8 -4.93 -6.16 6.50
N LYS A 9 -4.34 -7.33 6.23
CA LYS A 9 -2.90 -7.57 6.33
C LYS A 9 -2.06 -6.43 5.72
N GLY A 10 -1.18 -5.84 6.54
CA GLY A 10 -0.28 -4.76 6.13
C GLY A 10 -0.90 -3.36 6.13
N ILE A 11 -2.13 -3.19 6.66
CA ILE A 11 -2.74 -1.89 6.95
C ILE A 11 -2.55 -1.59 8.43
N HIS A 12 -2.26 -0.33 8.78
CA HIS A 12 -2.10 0.08 10.18
C HIS A 12 -3.39 -0.18 10.99
N PRO A 13 -3.31 -0.82 12.18
CA PRO A 13 -4.49 -1.21 12.95
C PRO A 13 -5.38 -0.01 13.33
N GLY A 14 -4.78 1.16 13.57
CA GLY A 14 -5.54 2.39 13.83
C GLY A 14 -6.52 2.80 12.71
N ILE A 15 -6.20 2.54 11.44
CA ILE A 15 -7.09 2.84 10.31
C ILE A 15 -8.27 1.88 10.30
N VAL A 16 -8.00 0.60 10.58
CA VAL A 16 -9.04 -0.43 10.70
C VAL A 16 -9.95 -0.13 11.88
N LEU A 17 -9.38 0.27 13.01
CA LEU A 17 -10.13 0.68 14.20
C LEU A 17 -11.03 1.88 13.95
N ASP A 18 -10.56 2.92 13.23
CA ASP A 18 -11.41 4.07 12.85
C ASP A 18 -12.67 3.60 12.11
N ARG A 19 -12.48 2.67 11.17
CA ARG A 19 -13.58 2.09 10.39
C ARG A 19 -14.54 1.28 11.26
N GLU A 20 -14.02 0.45 12.16
CA GLU A 20 -14.86 -0.39 13.04
C GLU A 20 -15.63 0.43 14.08
N LEU A 21 -15.01 1.48 14.64
CA LEU A 21 -15.71 2.41 15.55
C LEU A 21 -16.84 3.15 14.82
N LYS A 22 -16.59 3.64 13.60
CA LYS A 22 -17.61 4.31 12.77
C LYS A 22 -18.78 3.39 12.43
N LYS A 23 -18.51 2.15 12.02
CA LYS A 23 -19.56 1.15 11.74
C LYS A 23 -20.47 0.89 12.95
N ARG A 24 -19.88 0.94 14.15
CA ARG A 24 -20.59 0.71 15.42
C ARG A 24 -21.17 1.99 16.02
N SER A 25 -21.06 3.13 15.32
CA SER A 25 -21.46 4.45 15.82
C SER A 25 -20.81 4.84 17.17
N ILE A 26 -19.61 4.30 17.43
CA ILE A 26 -18.86 4.57 18.67
C ILE A 26 -18.02 5.84 18.47
N LYS A 27 -18.23 6.82 19.35
CA LYS A 27 -17.42 8.05 19.35
C LYS A 27 -16.03 7.75 19.91
N GLN A 28 -15.01 8.21 19.17
CA GLN A 28 -13.61 7.97 19.47
C GLN A 28 -13.16 8.46 20.86
N ARG A 29 -13.55 9.69 21.23
CA ARG A 29 -13.12 10.30 22.51
C ARG A 29 -13.70 9.55 23.73
N PRO A 30 -15.03 9.30 23.82
CA PRO A 30 -15.59 8.46 24.89
C PRO A 30 -14.97 7.06 24.94
N PHE A 31 -14.70 6.46 23.78
CA PHE A 31 -14.07 5.15 23.72
C PHE A 31 -12.64 5.16 24.30
N ALA A 32 -11.82 6.15 23.94
CA ALA A 32 -10.48 6.29 24.51
C ALA A 32 -10.52 6.40 26.05
N LEU A 33 -11.44 7.22 26.57
CA LEU A 33 -11.61 7.38 28.03
C LEU A 33 -12.04 6.07 28.70
N SER A 34 -12.92 5.27 28.08
CA SER A 34 -13.30 3.96 28.61
C SER A 34 -12.16 2.94 28.68
N LEU A 35 -11.07 3.15 27.93
CA LEU A 35 -9.87 2.32 27.94
C LEU A 35 -8.80 2.83 28.91
N ASN A 36 -9.10 3.89 29.67
CA ASN A 36 -8.15 4.68 30.46
C ASN A 36 -7.00 5.22 29.61
N GLU A 37 -7.27 5.61 28.36
CA GLU A 37 -6.28 6.22 27.46
C GLU A 37 -6.61 7.67 27.15
N HIS A 38 -5.55 8.47 26.96
CA HIS A 38 -5.74 9.86 26.61
C HIS A 38 -6.27 10.01 25.17
N PRO A 39 -7.34 10.82 24.92
CA PRO A 39 -7.92 10.98 23.59
C PRO A 39 -6.93 11.42 22.51
N GLN A 40 -5.91 12.22 22.85
CA GLN A 40 -4.90 12.64 21.87
C GLN A 40 -4.01 11.47 21.44
N THR A 41 -3.60 10.62 22.40
CA THR A 41 -2.80 9.41 22.13
C THR A 41 -3.60 8.46 21.26
N PHE A 42 -4.84 8.18 21.64
CA PHE A 42 -5.75 7.35 20.85
C PHE A 42 -5.95 7.92 19.44
N ASN A 43 -6.11 9.23 19.31
CA ASN A 43 -6.25 9.88 18.01
C ASN A 43 -4.99 9.79 17.13
N ALA A 44 -3.81 9.90 17.72
CA ALA A 44 -2.57 9.69 16.99
C ALA A 44 -2.46 8.26 16.45
N ILE A 45 -2.94 7.26 17.20
CA ILE A 45 -2.98 5.86 16.77
C ILE A 45 -4.00 5.66 15.64
N ILE A 46 -5.23 6.16 15.80
CA ILE A 46 -6.31 6.10 14.79
C ILE A 46 -5.84 6.72 13.46
N LYS A 47 -5.09 7.82 13.52
CA LYS A 47 -4.50 8.49 12.33
C LYS A 47 -3.21 7.86 11.82
N ALA A 48 -2.81 6.68 12.33
CA ALA A 48 -1.58 5.99 11.97
C ALA A 48 -0.29 6.83 12.16
N LYS A 49 -0.33 7.83 13.06
CA LYS A 49 0.83 8.65 13.43
C LYS A 49 1.65 8.01 14.56
N ARG A 50 1.08 7.01 15.25
CA ARG A 50 1.74 6.21 16.30
C ARG A 50 1.32 4.76 16.17
N ASN A 51 2.25 3.84 16.45
CA ASN A 51 1.97 2.42 16.53
C ASN A 51 1.01 2.13 17.69
N LEU A 52 0.21 1.06 17.55
CA LEU A 52 -0.67 0.56 18.60
C LEU A 52 0.14 -0.31 19.59
N PRO A 53 0.29 0.08 20.86
CA PRO A 53 0.96 -0.76 21.85
C PRO A 53 0.10 -1.98 22.21
N THR A 54 0.75 -3.11 22.48
CA THR A 54 0.09 -4.40 22.80
C THR A 54 -0.90 -4.28 23.95
N SER A 55 -0.55 -3.57 25.02
CA SER A 55 -1.43 -3.36 26.18
C SER A 55 -2.74 -2.69 25.80
N LEU A 56 -2.71 -1.72 24.89
CA LEU A 56 -3.90 -1.04 24.40
C LEU A 56 -4.68 -1.91 23.39
N ALA A 57 -3.97 -2.65 22.53
CA ALA A 57 -4.60 -3.60 21.61
C ALA A 57 -5.49 -4.60 22.36
N LEU A 58 -4.96 -5.24 23.40
CA LEU A 58 -5.70 -6.22 24.22
C LEU A 58 -6.94 -5.60 24.89
N LYS A 59 -6.83 -4.37 25.42
CA LYS A 59 -7.98 -3.64 25.98
C LYS A 59 -9.06 -3.39 24.93
N ILE A 60 -8.67 -2.95 23.73
CA ILE A 60 -9.59 -2.67 22.62
C ILE A 60 -10.27 -3.96 22.15
N GLU A 61 -9.52 -5.03 21.96
CA GLU A 61 -10.03 -6.33 21.53
C GLU A 61 -11.08 -6.85 22.50
N LYS A 62 -10.79 -6.79 23.81
CA LYS A 62 -11.76 -7.14 24.85
C LYS A 62 -13.03 -6.28 24.79
N GLN A 63 -12.89 -4.96 24.62
CA GLN A 63 -14.02 -4.04 24.62
C GLN A 63 -14.90 -4.15 23.36
N LEU A 64 -14.30 -4.48 22.20
CA LEU A 64 -14.99 -4.61 20.91
C LEU A 64 -15.37 -6.05 20.56
N ASN A 65 -15.03 -7.00 21.44
CA ASN A 65 -15.22 -8.44 21.26
C ASN A 65 -14.52 -8.95 19.99
N PHE A 66 -13.26 -8.56 19.82
CA PHE A 66 -12.36 -9.15 18.82
C PHE A 66 -11.60 -10.33 19.42
N GLU A 67 -11.01 -11.14 18.55
CA GLU A 67 -10.12 -12.21 18.96
C GLU A 67 -8.84 -11.62 19.57
N GLU A 68 -8.38 -12.24 20.65
CA GLU A 68 -7.18 -11.79 21.37
C GLU A 68 -5.95 -11.89 20.46
N GLY A 69 -5.19 -10.80 20.38
CA GLY A 69 -3.98 -10.70 19.57
C GLY A 69 -4.21 -10.35 18.09
N ASP A 70 -5.45 -10.22 17.62
CA ASP A 70 -5.76 -9.92 16.22
C ASP A 70 -5.21 -8.54 15.77
N LEU A 71 -5.35 -7.50 16.61
CA LEU A 71 -4.79 -6.17 16.33
C LEU A 71 -3.27 -6.15 16.49
N VAL A 72 -2.72 -6.95 17.42
CA VAL A 72 -1.27 -7.09 17.62
C VAL A 72 -0.63 -7.70 16.37
N LEU A 73 -1.23 -8.76 15.86
CA LEU A 73 -0.78 -9.42 14.63
C LEU A 73 -0.89 -8.48 13.42
N LEU A 74 -1.98 -7.70 13.35
CA LEU A 74 -2.15 -6.68 12.32
C LEU A 74 -1.06 -5.58 12.39
N GLN A 75 -0.72 -5.11 13.60
CA GLN A 75 0.39 -4.18 13.81
C GLN A 75 1.71 -4.77 13.34
N ALA A 76 2.00 -6.03 13.69
CA ALA A 76 3.21 -6.73 13.27
C ALA A 76 3.30 -6.84 11.73
N PHE A 77 2.21 -7.20 11.05
CA PHE A 77 2.19 -7.22 9.58
C PHE A 77 2.41 -5.84 8.97
N PHE A 78 1.86 -4.79 9.57
CA PHE A 78 2.10 -3.41 9.14
C PHE A 78 3.58 -3.01 9.32
N ASP A 79 4.18 -3.31 10.47
CA ASP A 79 5.57 -3.00 10.76
C ASP A 79 6.53 -3.76 9.81
N ILE A 80 6.26 -5.05 9.54
CA ILE A 80 7.01 -5.84 8.55
C ILE A 80 6.93 -5.19 7.16
N LYS A 81 5.73 -4.75 6.73
CA LYS A 81 5.56 -4.08 5.44
C LYS A 81 6.37 -2.78 5.39
N LYS A 82 6.27 -1.95 6.43
CA LYS A 82 6.99 -0.68 6.53
C LYS A 82 8.50 -0.88 6.49
N GLU A 83 9.01 -1.91 7.16
CA GLU A 83 10.44 -2.21 7.17
C GLU A 83 10.93 -2.72 5.81
N LYS A 84 10.15 -3.60 5.16
CA LYS A 84 10.42 -4.01 3.77
C LYS A 84 10.46 -2.83 2.82
N GLU A 85 9.55 -1.87 2.97
CA GLU A 85 9.53 -0.65 2.15
C GLU A 85 10.79 0.20 2.37
N LYS A 86 11.26 0.37 3.61
CA LYS A 86 12.53 1.07 3.89
C LYS A 86 13.72 0.37 3.26
N LEU A 87 13.84 -0.95 3.44
CA LEU A 87 14.92 -1.74 2.85
C LEU A 87 14.91 -1.62 1.32
N SER A 88 13.72 -1.69 0.69
CA SER A 88 13.60 -1.50 -0.76
C SER A 88 13.99 -0.08 -1.22
N SER A 89 13.71 0.94 -0.41
CA SER A 89 14.09 2.33 -0.73
C SER A 89 15.58 2.61 -0.53
N GLN A 90 16.27 1.82 0.29
CA GLN A 90 17.73 1.87 0.42
C GLN A 90 18.42 1.15 -0.74
N GLN A 91 17.73 0.21 -1.37
CA GLN A 91 18.18 -0.53 -2.56
C GLN A 91 17.61 0.08 -3.85
N ASN A 92 17.56 1.41 -3.91
CA ASN A 92 17.25 2.16 -5.12
C ASN A 92 18.49 2.21 -6.02
N ASP A 93 18.95 1.06 -6.50
CA ASP A 93 19.78 1.03 -7.70
C ASP A 93 18.86 1.48 -8.83
N VAL A 94 18.97 2.75 -9.23
CA VAL A 94 18.23 3.26 -10.38
C VAL A 94 18.92 2.68 -11.62
N PRO A 95 18.24 1.89 -12.46
CA PRO A 95 18.85 1.35 -13.66
C PRO A 95 19.26 2.50 -14.58
N THR A 96 20.36 2.30 -15.31
CA THR A 96 20.95 3.34 -16.15
C THR A 96 20.09 3.58 -17.40
N VAL A 97 19.07 4.42 -17.29
CA VAL A 97 18.12 4.73 -18.38
C VAL A 97 17.89 6.23 -18.54
N ARG A 98 17.60 6.66 -19.78
CA ARG A 98 17.40 8.10 -20.06
C ARG A 98 16.12 8.61 -19.42
N LYS A 99 16.24 9.72 -18.67
CA LYS A 99 15.11 10.38 -18.01
C LYS A 99 13.98 10.77 -18.99
N ILE A 100 14.31 11.05 -20.25
CA ILE A 100 13.33 11.43 -21.29
C ILE A 100 12.25 10.36 -21.54
N LEU A 101 12.54 9.09 -21.23
CA LEU A 101 11.54 8.02 -21.35
C LEU A 101 10.35 8.22 -20.41
N PHE A 102 10.52 9.01 -19.34
CA PHE A 102 9.56 9.27 -18.27
C PHE A 102 9.15 10.75 -18.22
N TRP A 103 9.07 11.43 -19.36
CA TRP A 103 8.81 12.89 -19.42
C TRP A 103 7.51 13.36 -18.73
N ASP A 104 6.51 12.49 -18.62
CA ASP A 104 5.21 12.70 -17.96
C ASP A 104 5.19 12.31 -16.47
N ILE A 105 6.29 11.81 -15.92
CA ILE A 105 6.40 11.32 -14.54
C ILE A 105 7.63 11.95 -13.87
N ASN A 106 7.51 12.33 -12.59
CA ASN A 106 8.67 12.79 -11.83
C ASN A 106 9.66 11.63 -11.60
N PHE A 107 10.73 11.60 -12.40
CA PHE A 107 11.73 10.53 -12.44
C PHE A 107 12.31 10.20 -11.06
N ASP A 108 12.61 11.21 -10.25
CA ASP A 108 13.26 11.04 -8.94
C ASP A 108 12.31 10.49 -7.87
N LYS A 109 11.00 10.42 -8.17
CA LYS A 109 9.96 9.84 -7.30
C LYS A 109 9.44 8.49 -7.79
N ILE A 110 10.02 7.95 -8.86
CA ILE A 110 9.62 6.64 -9.38
C ILE A 110 10.06 5.56 -8.39
N ASP A 111 9.08 4.84 -7.83
CA ASP A 111 9.35 3.60 -7.12
C ASP A 111 9.62 2.47 -8.13
N TRP A 112 10.89 2.21 -8.40
CA TRP A 112 11.35 1.21 -9.38
C TRP A 112 10.90 -0.20 -9.02
N SER A 113 10.69 -0.50 -7.74
CA SER A 113 10.22 -1.81 -7.29
C SER A 113 8.71 -1.97 -7.49
N LYS A 114 7.91 -1.02 -7.01
CA LYS A 114 6.44 -1.09 -7.08
C LYS A 114 5.91 -0.91 -8.50
N ASN A 115 6.53 -0.03 -9.28
CA ASN A 115 6.07 0.33 -10.63
C ASN A 115 6.73 -0.48 -11.76
N TYR A 116 7.39 -1.59 -11.43
CA TYR A 116 8.20 -2.38 -12.38
C TYR A 116 7.45 -2.68 -13.70
N LYS A 117 6.15 -3.02 -13.65
CA LYS A 117 5.38 -3.31 -14.87
C LYS A 117 5.30 -2.14 -15.84
N MET A 118 5.01 -0.95 -15.33
CA MET A 118 4.89 0.27 -16.15
C MET A 118 6.24 0.70 -16.69
N ILE A 119 7.29 0.61 -15.86
CA ILE A 119 8.67 0.90 -16.23
C ILE A 119 9.15 -0.03 -17.35
N ILE A 120 8.99 -1.35 -17.17
CA ILE A 120 9.40 -2.35 -18.16
C ILE A 120 8.67 -2.10 -19.48
N LYS A 121 7.33 -1.98 -19.48
CA LYS A 121 6.57 -1.72 -20.71
C LYS A 121 7.08 -0.48 -21.44
N ARG A 122 7.21 0.63 -20.73
CA ARG A 122 7.65 1.92 -21.28
C ARG A 122 9.05 1.85 -21.91
N ILE A 123 9.99 1.14 -21.28
CA ILE A 123 11.35 0.99 -21.80
C ILE A 123 11.38 0.01 -22.99
N PHE A 124 10.58 -1.05 -22.98
CA PHE A 124 10.45 -1.93 -24.14
C PHE A 124 9.76 -1.24 -25.33
N GLU A 125 8.85 -0.30 -25.08
CA GLU A 125 8.16 0.48 -26.12
C GLU A 125 9.03 1.60 -26.72
N ARG A 126 9.79 2.33 -25.91
CA ARG A 126 10.46 3.59 -26.33
C ARG A 126 11.97 3.63 -26.11
N GLY A 127 12.52 2.67 -25.37
CA GLY A 127 13.93 2.58 -25.03
C GLY A 127 14.78 1.93 -26.13
N ASN A 128 16.08 2.16 -26.08
CA ASN A 128 17.05 1.52 -26.96
C ASN A 128 17.46 0.12 -26.44
N GLU A 129 18.19 -0.65 -27.24
CA GLU A 129 18.61 -2.01 -26.87
C GLU A 129 19.47 -2.06 -25.60
N ARG A 130 20.33 -1.04 -25.36
CA ARG A 130 21.13 -0.97 -24.13
C ARG A 130 20.24 -0.82 -22.89
N GLU A 131 19.23 0.04 -22.96
CA GLU A 131 18.26 0.27 -21.89
C GLU A 131 17.40 -0.97 -21.65
N LYS A 132 17.01 -1.70 -22.70
CA LYS A 132 16.29 -2.98 -22.57
C LYS A 132 17.15 -4.03 -21.87
N SER A 133 18.42 -4.18 -22.26
CA SER A 133 19.35 -5.11 -21.61
C SER A 133 19.58 -4.76 -20.14
N GLU A 134 19.78 -3.47 -19.81
CA GLU A 134 19.93 -2.99 -18.44
C GLU A 134 18.71 -3.36 -17.58
N ILE A 135 17.51 -3.14 -18.11
CA ILE A 135 16.25 -3.45 -17.40
C ILE A 135 16.03 -4.95 -17.22
N ILE A 136 16.46 -5.78 -18.17
CA ILE A 136 16.45 -7.24 -18.04
C ILE A 136 17.39 -7.66 -16.90
N ASN A 137 18.60 -7.10 -16.84
CA ASN A 137 19.56 -7.38 -15.77
C ASN A 137 19.03 -6.91 -14.40
N PHE A 138 18.41 -5.73 -14.36
CA PHE A 138 17.91 -5.12 -13.13
C PHE A 138 16.71 -5.87 -12.51
N TYR A 139 15.73 -6.28 -13.32
CA TYR A 139 14.52 -6.94 -12.82
C TYR A 139 14.55 -8.48 -12.91
N GLY A 140 15.41 -9.03 -13.76
CA GLY A 140 15.44 -10.45 -14.09
C GLY A 140 14.32 -10.88 -15.05
N HIS A 141 14.57 -11.97 -15.79
CA HIS A 141 13.67 -12.47 -16.84
C HIS A 141 12.24 -12.75 -16.35
N GLU A 142 12.06 -13.27 -15.13
CA GLU A 142 10.72 -13.58 -14.60
C GLU A 142 9.81 -12.36 -14.50
N LYS A 143 10.32 -11.23 -13.97
CA LYS A 143 9.56 -9.99 -13.84
C LYS A 143 9.28 -9.35 -15.19
N ILE A 144 10.23 -9.45 -16.14
CA ILE A 144 10.08 -8.96 -17.51
C ILE A 144 8.93 -9.68 -18.21
N THR A 145 8.97 -11.02 -18.23
CA THR A 145 7.93 -11.85 -18.85
C THR A 145 6.56 -11.56 -18.25
N LYS A 146 6.47 -11.44 -16.91
CA LYS A 146 5.22 -11.10 -16.22
C LYS A 146 4.69 -9.71 -16.56
N ALA A 147 5.57 -8.73 -16.75
CA ALA A 147 5.18 -7.37 -17.12
C ALA A 147 4.70 -7.30 -18.57
N LEU A 148 5.40 -7.93 -19.50
CA LEU A 148 5.05 -7.95 -20.93
C LEU A 148 3.78 -8.75 -21.21
N ASN A 149 3.56 -9.86 -20.50
CA ASN A 149 2.36 -10.69 -20.64
C ASN A 149 1.12 -10.12 -19.92
N SER A 150 1.26 -9.06 -19.12
CA SER A 150 0.09 -8.42 -18.53
C SER A 150 -0.61 -7.59 -19.61
N ASN A 151 -1.76 -8.06 -20.09
CA ASN A 151 -2.58 -7.34 -21.08
C ASN A 151 -2.69 -5.86 -20.72
N SER A 152 -2.45 -4.98 -21.69
CA SER A 152 -2.88 -3.59 -21.63
C SER A 152 -4.37 -3.59 -21.31
N THR A 153 -4.75 -2.94 -20.21
CA THR A 153 -6.17 -2.65 -19.96
C THR A 153 -6.69 -1.95 -21.22
N GLU A 154 -7.82 -2.40 -21.75
CA GLU A 154 -8.44 -1.72 -22.89
C GLU A 154 -8.52 -0.22 -22.57
N PRO A 155 -8.20 0.67 -23.54
CA PRO A 155 -8.36 2.10 -23.33
C PRO A 155 -9.78 2.36 -22.83
N MET A 156 -9.89 3.22 -21.83
CA MET A 156 -11.17 3.60 -21.25
C MET A 156 -12.09 4.10 -22.37
N LYS A 157 -13.15 3.34 -22.67
CA LYS A 157 -14.17 3.75 -23.65
C LYS A 157 -14.92 4.93 -23.06
N LEU A 158 -14.77 6.11 -23.66
CA LEU A 158 -15.51 7.29 -23.26
C LEU A 158 -16.95 7.11 -23.76
N HIS A 159 -17.88 6.96 -22.82
CA HIS A 159 -19.30 6.97 -23.11
C HIS A 159 -19.80 8.41 -23.07
N ASP A 160 -20.57 8.79 -24.08
CA ASP A 160 -21.32 10.05 -24.06
C ASP A 160 -22.45 10.00 -23.02
N ARG A 161 -23.17 11.11 -22.82
CA ARG A 161 -24.30 11.19 -21.86
C ARG A 161 -25.48 10.27 -22.24
N ASN A 162 -25.46 9.68 -23.43
CA ASN A 162 -26.47 8.77 -23.97
C ASN A 162 -26.00 7.29 -23.99
N GLY A 163 -24.77 7.01 -23.55
CA GLY A 163 -24.20 5.66 -23.48
C GLY A 163 -23.48 5.18 -24.75
N GLU A 164 -23.34 6.02 -25.78
CA GLU A 164 -22.65 5.65 -27.02
C GLU A 164 -21.13 5.87 -26.91
N ILE A 165 -20.35 4.98 -27.52
CA ILE A 165 -18.89 5.05 -27.55
C ILE A 165 -18.49 6.14 -28.56
N ILE A 166 -17.81 7.19 -28.09
CA ILE A 166 -17.17 8.17 -28.97
C ILE A 166 -15.73 7.72 -29.20
N LEU A 167 -15.39 7.41 -30.46
CA LEU A 167 -14.03 7.08 -30.91
C LEU A 167 -13.12 8.32 -30.89
#